data_AF-A0A8S0SXH9-F1
#
_entry.id   AF-A0A8S0SXH9-F1
#
_cell.length_a   1.000
_cell.length_b   1.000
_cell.length_c   1.000
_cell.angle_alpha   90.00
_cell.angle_beta   90.00
_cell.angle_gamma   90.00
#
_symmetry.space_group_name_H-M   'P 1'
#
loop_
_entity.id
_entity.type
_entity.pdbx_description
1 polymer ?
#
loop_
_entity_poly.entity_id
_entity_poly.type
_entity_poly.pdbx_seq_one_letter_code
_entity_poly.pdbx_strand_id
1 'polypeptide(L)'
;MISYYDIRAAQTAMRALQNSPLRRRKLDIHFSIPKGNPSDKDINQGTLVVFNLDPSVSTDDLLQIFGAYGQVKESDIPAESRS
;
A
#
# COMPACT_ATOMS: atom_id res chain seq x y z
N MET A 1 -2.36 -2.76 -3.93
CA MET A 1 -2.90 -1.62 -3.15
C MET A 1 -3.14 -2.05 -1.73
N ILE A 2 -2.91 -1.16 -0.77
CA ILE A 2 -3.10 -1.36 0.66
C ILE A 2 -3.88 -0.16 1.19
N SER A 3 -5.08 -0.37 1.70
CA SER A 3 -5.92 0.66 2.31
C SER A 3 -5.91 0.51 3.82
N TYR A 4 -5.57 1.58 4.53
CA TYR A 4 -5.66 1.65 5.99
C TYR A 4 -6.97 2.31 6.45
N TYR A 5 -7.39 1.97 7.66
CA TYR A 5 -8.45 2.72 8.36
C TYR A 5 -7.97 4.09 8.83
N ASP A 6 -6.68 4.23 9.15
CA ASP A 6 -6.06 5.49 9.58
C ASP A 6 -4.99 5.94 8.56
N ILE A 7 -5.13 7.15 8.03
CA ILE A 7 -4.16 7.76 7.11
C ILE A 7 -2.76 7.90 7.74
N ARG A 8 -2.65 8.05 9.06
CA ARG A 8 -1.37 8.14 9.77
C ARG A 8 -0.60 6.83 9.68
N ALA A 9 -1.31 5.69 9.68
CA ALA A 9 -0.70 4.37 9.45
C ALA A 9 -0.14 4.29 8.03
N ALA A 10 -0.89 4.74 7.03
CA ALA A 10 -0.42 4.80 5.64
C ALA A 10 0.82 5.69 5.47
N GLN A 11 0.83 6.88 6.08
CA GLN A 11 1.98 7.79 6.05
C GLN A 11 3.22 7.17 6.74
N THR A 12 3.02 6.45 7.83
CA THR A 12 4.11 5.79 8.56
C THR A 12 4.66 4.61 7.77
N ALA A 13 3.78 3.77 7.22
CA ALA A 13 4.15 2.66 6.36
C ALA A 13 4.92 3.14 5.14
N MET A 14 4.44 4.16 4.43
CA MET A 14 5.15 4.73 3.28
C MET A 14 6.53 5.24 3.68
N ARG A 15 6.66 6.03 4.75
CA ARG A 15 7.97 6.55 5.20
C ARG A 15 8.95 5.44 5.59
N ALA A 16 8.46 4.37 6.20
CA ALA A 16 9.30 3.27 6.68
C ALA A 16 9.67 2.27 5.58
N LEU A 17 8.75 2.00 4.65
CA LEU A 17 8.88 0.95 3.64
C LEU A 17 9.32 1.47 2.26
N GLN A 18 9.21 2.77 2.00
CA GLN A 18 9.60 3.32 0.70
C GLN A 18 11.08 3.07 0.42
N ASN A 19 11.37 2.55 -0.78
CA ASN A 19 12.70 2.10 -1.20
C ASN A 19 13.33 1.00 -0.34
N SER A 20 12.57 0.40 0.59
CA SER A 20 13.07 -0.70 1.41
C SER A 20 13.16 -1.99 0.57
N PRO A 21 14.20 -2.80 0.76
CA PRO A 21 14.32 -4.07 0.05
C PRO A 21 13.28 -5.07 0.59
N LEU A 22 12.41 -5.55 -0.29
CA LEU A 22 11.54 -6.69 -0.04
C LEU A 22 11.88 -7.81 -1.03
N ARG A 23 12.40 -8.91 -0.51
CA ARG A 23 12.96 -10.01 -1.33
C ARG A 23 14.07 -9.48 -2.25
N ARG A 24 13.88 -9.55 -3.58
CA ARG A 24 14.88 -9.14 -4.58
C ARG A 24 14.62 -7.76 -5.18
N ARG A 25 13.58 -7.06 -4.74
CA ARG A 25 13.16 -5.77 -5.29
C ARG A 25 13.03 -4.73 -4.19
N LYS A 26 13.17 -3.46 -4.55
CA LYS A 26 12.90 -2.33 -3.64
C LYS A 26 11.47 -1.90 -3.80
N LEU A 27 10.74 -1.75 -2.70
CA LEU A 27 9.37 -1.28 -2.74
C LEU A 27 9.32 0.15 -3.25
N ASP A 28 8.38 0.42 -4.15
CA ASP A 28 8.02 1.77 -4.56
C ASP A 28 6.55 2.00 -4.22
N ILE A 29 6.26 2.97 -3.37
CA ILE A 29 4.99 3.17 -2.68
C ILE A 29 4.52 4.58 -2.94
N HIS A 30 3.29 4.71 -3.45
CA HIS A 30 2.65 5.99 -3.71
C HIS A 30 1.28 6.06 -3.04
N PHE A 31 0.83 7.25 -2.68
CA PHE A 31 -0.57 7.46 -2.33
C PHE A 31 -1.45 7.29 -3.57
N SER A 32 -2.58 6.62 -3.42
CA SER A 32 -3.60 6.56 -4.45
C SER A 32 -4.18 7.96 -4.66
N ILE A 33 -4.12 8.47 -5.88
CA ILE A 33 -4.77 9.74 -6.26
C ILE A 33 -6.13 9.37 -6.87
N PRO A 34 -7.25 9.68 -6.21
CA PRO A 34 -8.57 9.38 -6.76
C PRO A 34 -8.77 10.15 -8.07
N LYS A 35 -9.21 9.43 -9.12
CA LYS A 35 -9.68 10.04 -10.37
C LYS A 35 -11.15 10.48 -10.19
N GLY A 36 -11.41 11.50 -9.38
CA GLY A 36 -12.77 11.96 -9.07
C GLY A 36 -12.82 13.29 -8.31
N ASN A 37 -14.00 13.92 -8.30
CA ASN A 37 -14.23 15.22 -7.65
C ASN A 37 -14.15 15.05 -6.11
N PRO A 38 -13.25 15.75 -5.40
CA PRO A 38 -12.95 15.50 -3.99
C PRO A 38 -14.01 16.13 -3.09
N SER A 39 -15.25 15.62 -3.10
CA SER A 39 -16.26 16.06 -2.16
C SER A 39 -16.07 15.32 -0.84
N ASP A 40 -15.44 15.96 0.16
CA ASP A 40 -15.30 15.73 1.63
C ASP A 40 -15.33 14.30 2.25
N LYS A 41 -15.97 13.32 1.61
CA LYS A 41 -15.93 11.88 1.93
C LYS A 41 -14.66 11.18 1.42
N ASP A 42 -13.86 11.84 0.59
CA ASP A 42 -12.58 11.36 0.03
C ASP A 42 -11.34 11.64 0.92
N ILE A 43 -11.54 12.09 2.16
CA ILE A 43 -10.46 12.35 3.14
C ILE A 43 -9.75 11.04 3.59
N ASN A 44 -10.18 9.87 3.10
CA ASN A 44 -9.55 8.59 3.39
C ASN A 44 -8.38 8.27 2.43
N GLN A 45 -7.41 9.18 2.27
CA GLN A 45 -6.17 8.93 1.52
C GLN A 45 -5.23 7.92 2.22
N GLY A 46 -5.77 7.00 3.02
CA GLY A 46 -5.04 5.89 3.63
C GLY A 46 -4.71 4.75 2.66
N THR A 47 -4.97 4.92 1.36
CA THR A 47 -4.67 3.92 0.34
C THR A 47 -3.32 4.17 -0.31
N LEU A 48 -2.45 3.18 -0.18
CA LEU A 48 -1.14 3.08 -0.80
C LEU A 48 -1.20 2.14 -2.01
N VAL A 49 -0.53 2.53 -3.10
CA VAL A 49 -0.23 1.68 -4.23
C VAL A 49 1.23 1.26 -4.11
N VAL A 50 1.48 -0.05 -4.16
CA VAL A 50 2.81 -0.63 -4.01
C VAL A 50 3.22 -1.22 -5.36
N PHE A 51 4.32 -0.73 -5.89
CA PHE A 51 4.95 -1.09 -7.14
C PHE A 51 6.24 -1.87 -6.88
N ASN A 52 6.77 -2.46 -7.95
CA ASN A 52 8.02 -3.22 -7.93
C ASN A 52 7.98 -4.40 -6.92
N LEU A 53 6.80 -4.97 -6.70
CA LEU A 53 6.65 -6.17 -5.89
C LEU A 53 7.34 -7.35 -6.58
N ASP A 54 8.02 -8.18 -5.79
CA ASP A 54 8.52 -9.46 -6.28
C ASP A 54 7.31 -10.39 -6.53
N PRO A 55 7.25 -11.12 -7.66
CA PRO A 55 6.13 -12.01 -7.96
C PRO A 55 5.86 -13.08 -6.90
N SER A 56 6.84 -13.39 -6.04
CA SER A 56 6.68 -14.31 -4.93
C SER A 56 5.93 -13.71 -3.73
N VAL A 57 5.70 -12.39 -3.70
CA VAL A 57 5.04 -11.71 -2.58
C VAL A 57 3.54 -11.97 -2.66
N SER A 58 3.02 -12.58 -1.61
CA SER A 58 1.60 -12.87 -1.44
C SER A 58 0.85 -11.70 -0.80
N THR A 59 -0.48 -11.74 -0.88
CA THR A 59 -1.32 -10.77 -0.16
C THR A 59 -1.12 -10.87 1.35
N ASP A 60 -0.92 -12.08 1.89
CA ASP A 60 -0.63 -12.31 3.30
C ASP A 60 0.71 -11.69 3.74
N ASP A 61 1.76 -11.78 2.90
CA ASP A 61 3.04 -11.08 3.17
C ASP A 61 2.82 -9.57 3.30
N LEU A 62 2.02 -8.98 2.40
CA LEU A 62 1.70 -7.57 2.45
C LEU A 62 0.89 -7.23 3.71
N LEU A 63 -0.12 -8.02 4.05
CA LEU A 63 -0.90 -7.82 5.27
C LEU A 63 -0.05 -7.90 6.53
N GLN A 64 0.90 -8.84 6.59
CA GLN A 64 1.81 -8.96 7.72
C GLN A 64 2.75 -7.74 7.83
N ILE A 65 3.36 -7.31 6.72
CA ILE A 65 4.31 -6.19 6.70
C ILE A 65 3.59 -4.87 6.97
N PHE A 66 2.53 -4.58 6.23
CA PHE A 66 1.78 -3.33 6.33
C PHE A 66 0.94 -3.28 7.61
N GLY A 67 0.50 -4.43 8.13
CA GLY A 67 -0.23 -4.53 9.40
C GLY A 67 0.57 -4.07 10.61
N ALA A 68 1.91 -4.09 10.55
CA ALA A 68 2.76 -3.57 11.62
C ALA A 68 2.61 -2.06 11.85
N TYR A 69 2.10 -1.31 10.86
CA TYR A 69 1.95 0.15 10.92
C TYR A 69 0.53 0.59 11.28
N GLY A 70 -0.43 -0.33 11.27
CA GLY A 70 -1.83 -0.07 11.60
C GLY A 70 -2.77 -1.09 10.98
N GLN A 71 -4.05 -1.01 11.35
CA GLN A 71 -5.06 -1.92 10.83
C GLN A 71 -5.29 -1.68 9.33
N VAL A 72 -4.97 -2.70 8.53
CA VAL A 72 -5.27 -2.72 7.11
C VAL A 72 -6.76 -3.01 6.93
N LYS A 73 -7.45 -2.11 6.22
CA LYS A 73 -8.84 -2.27 5.82
C LYS A 73 -8.97 -3.23 4.65
N GLU A 74 -8.10 -3.08 3.66
CA GLU A 74 -8.15 -3.85 2.42
C GLU A 74 -6.76 -3.96 1.81
N SER A 75 -6.47 -5.11 1.21
CA SER A 75 -5.24 -5.34 0.46
C SER A 75 -5.56 -6.12 -0.80
N ASP A 76 -5.11 -5.63 -1.94
CA ASP A 76 -5.31 -6.31 -3.22
C ASP A 76 -4.03 -6.23 -4.07
N ILE A 77 -3.69 -7.31 -4.75
CA ILE A 77 -2.57 -7.34 -5.69
C ILE A 77 -3.20 -7.34 -7.10
N PRO A 78 -3.20 -6.20 -7.80
CA PRO A 78 -3.79 -6.15 -9.13
C PRO A 78 -3.10 -7.13 -10.06
N ALA A 79 -3.89 -7.89 -10.82
CA ALA A 79 -3.41 -8.99 -11.66
C ALA A 79 -2.30 -8.57 -12.66
N GLU A 80 -2.29 -7.30 -13.07
CA GLU A 80 -1.29 -6.72 -13.98
C GLU A 80 0.12 -6.66 -13.38
N SER A 81 0.25 -6.70 -12.04
CA SER A 81 1.53 -6.67 -11.33
C SER A 81 2.24 -8.03 -11.26
N ARG A 82 1.63 -9.10 -11.79
CA ARG A 82 2.23 -10.45 -11.86
C ARG A 82 3.04 -10.72 -13.15
N SER A 83 3.19 -9.71 -14.00
CA SER A 83 3.85 -9.79 -15.31
C SER A 83 5.38 -9.74 -15.21
#